data_AF-A0A9D7QNV9-F1
#
_entry.id   AF-A0A9D7QNV9-F1
#
_cell.length_a   1.000
_cell.length_b   1.000
_cell.length_c   1.000
_cell.angle_alpha   90.00
_cell.angle_beta   90.00
_cell.angle_gamma   90.00
#
_symmetry.space_group_name_H-M   'P 1'
#
loop_
_entity.id
_entity.type
_entity.pdbx_description
1 polymer ?
#
loop_
_entity_poly.entity_id
_entity_poly.type
_entity_poly.pdbx_seq_one_letter_code
_entity_poly.pdbx_strand_id
1 'polypeptide(L)'
;MASDIDPMNDAMFAETRIKQTIAGTVSSVDTSFCVTGNPILSLAGNYGGTVQWMESTTSVSGPFSNVGTNASTYTPGTITQTTWYKAVVICGLISATSNVVQISVNNPSITSTSPASRCGIGTVTLGATGNGIIFNWYDSLSSLTPVGTGATFTTPVIST
;
A
#
# COMPACT_ATOMS: atom_id res chain seq x y z
N MET A 1 -50.37 -19.38 -49.28
CA MET A 1 -49.33 -18.91 -48.35
C MET A 1 -50.08 -18.37 -47.15
N ALA A 2 -50.41 -19.25 -46.19
CA ALA A 2 -51.19 -18.86 -45.02
C ALA A 2 -50.21 -18.28 -44.00
N SER A 3 -50.34 -16.97 -43.76
CA SER A 3 -49.83 -16.36 -42.54
C SER A 3 -50.61 -16.98 -41.39
N ASP A 4 -49.92 -17.60 -40.46
CA ASP A 4 -50.52 -18.19 -39.27
C ASP A 4 -51.28 -17.09 -38.48
N ILE A 5 -52.41 -17.46 -37.91
CA ILE A 5 -53.35 -16.58 -37.18
C ILE A 5 -53.21 -16.85 -35.66
N ASP A 6 -52.12 -17.49 -35.25
CA ASP A 6 -51.81 -17.76 -33.85
C ASP A 6 -50.98 -16.62 -33.24
N PRO A 7 -51.60 -15.60 -32.62
CA PRO A 7 -50.88 -14.51 -31.99
C PRO A 7 -50.03 -14.96 -30.78
N MET A 8 -50.13 -16.23 -30.36
CA MET A 8 -49.34 -16.77 -29.25
C MET A 8 -47.92 -17.14 -29.68
N ASN A 9 -47.65 -17.31 -30.99
CA ASN A 9 -46.31 -17.62 -31.50
C ASN A 9 -45.55 -16.42 -32.08
N ASP A 10 -46.19 -15.24 -32.13
CA ASP A 10 -45.59 -13.97 -32.56
C ASP A 10 -44.72 -13.30 -31.48
N ALA A 11 -44.73 -13.83 -30.24
CA ALA A 11 -43.96 -13.29 -29.13
C ALA A 11 -42.55 -13.92 -29.07
N MET A 12 -41.60 -13.37 -29.83
CA MET A 12 -40.18 -13.58 -29.53
C MET A 12 -39.89 -12.93 -28.16
N PHE A 13 -39.60 -13.74 -27.14
CA PHE A 13 -39.21 -13.22 -25.83
C PHE A 13 -38.00 -12.29 -25.98
N ALA A 14 -38.10 -11.06 -25.48
CA ALA A 14 -36.97 -10.16 -25.43
C ALA A 14 -35.88 -10.79 -24.55
N GLU A 15 -34.74 -11.15 -25.14
CA GLU A 15 -33.58 -11.59 -24.37
C GLU A 15 -33.10 -10.42 -23.51
N THR A 16 -33.27 -10.55 -22.19
CA THR A 16 -32.72 -9.57 -21.26
C THR A 16 -31.23 -9.84 -21.10
N ARG A 17 -30.40 -9.14 -21.89
CA ARG A 17 -28.95 -9.15 -21.69
C ARG A 17 -28.62 -8.37 -20.42
N ILE A 18 -28.39 -9.10 -19.33
CA ILE A 18 -27.93 -8.48 -18.08
C ILE A 18 -26.58 -7.81 -18.30
N LYS A 19 -26.48 -6.52 -17.95
CA LYS A 19 -25.18 -5.85 -17.87
C LYS A 19 -24.45 -6.43 -16.66
N GLN A 20 -23.36 -7.16 -16.89
CA GLN A 20 -22.51 -7.71 -15.84
C GLN A 20 -21.15 -7.04 -15.89
N THR A 21 -20.64 -6.65 -14.71
CA THR A 21 -19.29 -6.15 -14.54
C THR A 21 -18.58 -6.97 -13.46
N ILE A 22 -17.31 -7.26 -13.67
CA ILE A 22 -16.45 -7.97 -12.72
C ILE A 22 -15.27 -7.07 -12.44
N ALA A 23 -15.00 -6.83 -11.15
CA ALA A 23 -13.94 -5.92 -10.75
C ALA A 23 -12.54 -6.45 -11.09
N GLY A 24 -12.35 -7.77 -10.99
CA GLY A 24 -11.04 -8.40 -11.04
C GLY A 24 -10.30 -8.33 -9.70
N THR A 25 -9.00 -8.62 -9.74
CA THR A 25 -8.11 -8.64 -8.57
C THR A 25 -6.94 -7.69 -8.80
N VAL A 26 -6.72 -6.78 -7.84
CA VAL A 26 -5.56 -5.90 -7.79
C VAL A 26 -4.41 -6.63 -7.09
N SER A 27 -3.21 -6.51 -7.64
CA SER A 27 -1.97 -7.06 -7.08
C SER A 27 -0.79 -6.10 -7.33
N SER A 28 0.26 -6.24 -6.53
CA SER A 28 1.56 -5.57 -6.71
C SER A 28 2.65 -6.56 -6.32
N VAL A 29 3.78 -6.54 -7.03
CA VAL A 29 4.96 -7.35 -6.66
C VAL A 29 5.62 -6.76 -5.42
N ASP A 30 5.81 -5.44 -5.40
CA ASP A 30 6.38 -4.72 -4.28
C ASP A 30 5.26 -4.13 -3.42
N THR A 31 5.18 -4.57 -2.17
CA THR A 31 4.18 -4.09 -1.20
C THR A 31 4.79 -3.38 0.01
N SER A 32 6.12 -3.29 0.10
CA SER A 32 6.80 -2.57 1.17
C SER A 32 8.03 -1.83 0.69
N PHE A 33 8.17 -0.59 1.14
CA PHE A 33 9.30 0.29 0.82
C PHE A 33 9.85 0.96 2.08
N CYS A 34 11.12 1.38 2.01
CA CYS A 34 11.77 2.20 3.04
C CYS A 34 11.83 3.65 2.56
N VAL A 35 11.27 4.57 3.34
CA VAL A 35 11.21 6.02 3.09
C VAL A 35 10.36 6.43 1.88
N THR A 36 10.66 5.93 0.69
CA THR A 36 9.89 6.16 -0.53
C THR A 36 9.81 4.91 -1.39
N GLY A 37 8.77 4.82 -2.23
CA GLY A 37 8.57 3.70 -3.14
C GLY A 37 7.89 4.10 -4.44
N ASN A 38 8.07 3.29 -5.48
CA ASN A 38 7.42 3.46 -6.78
C ASN A 38 6.69 2.17 -7.15
N PRO A 39 5.56 1.85 -6.49
CA PRO A 39 4.85 0.59 -6.75
C PRO A 39 4.25 0.57 -8.15
N ILE A 40 4.12 -0.63 -8.70
CA ILE A 40 3.39 -0.90 -9.95
C ILE A 40 2.25 -1.85 -9.61
N LEU A 41 1.02 -1.37 -9.74
CA LEU A 41 -0.19 -2.17 -9.50
C LEU A 41 -0.69 -2.76 -10.81
N SER A 42 -1.18 -3.99 -10.74
CA SER A 42 -1.80 -4.72 -11.85
C SER A 42 -3.21 -5.17 -11.48
N LEU A 43 -4.14 -5.01 -12.41
CA LEU A 43 -5.51 -5.48 -12.34
C LEU A 43 -5.71 -6.62 -13.35
N ALA A 44 -6.16 -7.77 -12.86
CA ALA A 44 -6.42 -8.94 -13.69
C ALA A 44 -7.85 -9.46 -13.50
N GLY A 45 -8.43 -10.05 -14.55
CA GLY A 45 -9.77 -10.66 -14.51
C GLY A 45 -10.93 -9.68 -14.45
N ASN A 46 -10.70 -8.39 -14.74
CA ASN A 46 -11.78 -7.42 -14.88
C ASN A 46 -12.55 -7.62 -16.19
N TYR A 47 -13.85 -7.37 -16.19
CA TYR A 47 -14.70 -7.54 -17.36
C TYR A 47 -15.89 -6.58 -17.35
N GLY A 48 -16.34 -6.19 -18.54
CA GLY A 48 -17.66 -5.61 -18.73
C GLY A 48 -17.80 -4.13 -18.34
N GLY A 49 -16.71 -3.39 -18.13
CA GLY A 49 -16.78 -1.96 -17.82
C GLY A 49 -15.44 -1.24 -17.86
N THR A 50 -15.48 0.07 -17.61
CA THR A 50 -14.29 0.95 -17.51
C THR A 50 -13.68 0.86 -16.12
N VAL A 51 -12.36 0.78 -16.04
CA VAL A 51 -11.63 0.73 -14.77
C VAL A 51 -11.46 2.14 -14.22
N GLN A 52 -11.72 2.33 -12.92
CA GLN A 52 -11.39 3.50 -12.13
C GLN A 52 -10.48 3.06 -10.97
N TRP A 53 -9.22 3.46 -11.01
CA TRP A 53 -8.28 3.30 -9.90
C TRP A 53 -8.58 4.31 -8.81
N MET A 54 -8.51 3.82 -7.58
CA MET A 54 -8.73 4.60 -6.38
C MET A 54 -7.61 4.35 -5.37
N GLU A 55 -7.27 5.38 -4.62
CA GLU A 55 -6.32 5.28 -3.51
C GLU A 55 -6.88 5.89 -2.22
N SER A 56 -6.35 5.44 -1.09
CA SER A 56 -6.53 6.05 0.22
C SER A 56 -5.18 6.11 0.92
N THR A 57 -4.89 7.22 1.57
CA THR A 57 -3.70 7.39 2.42
C THR A 57 -4.03 7.29 3.91
N THR A 58 -5.30 6.99 4.24
CA THR A 58 -5.82 7.00 5.61
C THR A 58 -6.04 5.60 6.16
N SER A 59 -6.79 4.75 5.44
CA SER A 59 -7.08 3.39 5.90
C SER A 59 -7.52 2.47 4.76
N VAL A 60 -7.55 1.17 5.05
CA VAL A 60 -8.13 0.14 4.16
C VAL A 60 -9.60 0.38 3.83
N SER A 61 -10.34 1.07 4.72
CA SER A 61 -11.76 1.41 4.55
C SER A 61 -11.97 2.74 3.85
N GLY A 62 -10.90 3.49 3.55
CA GLY A 62 -10.95 4.81 2.94
C GLY A 62 -10.74 5.97 3.92
N PRO A 63 -11.13 7.19 3.53
CA PRO A 63 -11.79 7.57 2.27
C PRO A 63 -10.92 7.31 1.04
N PHE A 64 -11.55 6.97 -0.08
CA PHE A 64 -10.88 6.71 -1.36
C PHE A 64 -11.10 7.83 -2.37
N SER A 65 -10.04 8.21 -3.09
CA SER A 65 -10.06 9.21 -4.15
C SER A 65 -9.68 8.58 -5.50
N ASN A 66 -10.23 9.11 -6.60
CA ASN A 66 -9.96 8.65 -7.96
C ASN A 66 -8.59 9.13 -8.44
N VAL A 67 -7.80 8.22 -9.03
CA VAL A 67 -6.40 8.52 -9.42
C VAL A 67 -5.96 8.02 -10.80
N GLY A 68 -6.74 7.17 -11.45
CA GLY A 68 -6.44 6.71 -12.81
C GLY A 68 -7.60 5.95 -13.43
N THR A 69 -7.62 5.80 -14.76
CA THR A 69 -8.73 5.14 -15.47
C THR A 69 -8.25 4.25 -16.62
N ASN A 70 -9.10 3.28 -17.00
CA ASN A 70 -9.01 2.49 -18.23
C ASN A 70 -7.68 1.77 -18.52
N ALA A 71 -6.87 1.53 -17.49
CA ALA A 71 -5.61 0.79 -17.59
C ALA A 71 -5.67 -0.47 -16.72
N SER A 72 -5.15 -1.58 -17.25
CA SER A 72 -4.93 -2.82 -16.48
C SER A 72 -3.74 -2.71 -15.52
N THR A 73 -2.96 -1.63 -15.63
CA THR A 73 -1.84 -1.31 -14.73
C THR A 73 -1.96 0.12 -14.23
N TYR A 74 -1.52 0.38 -13.01
CA TYR A 74 -1.47 1.72 -12.43
C TYR A 74 -0.15 1.96 -11.70
N THR A 75 0.48 3.09 -12.00
CA THR A 75 1.73 3.54 -11.41
C THR A 75 1.50 4.88 -10.73
N PRO A 76 1.27 4.94 -9.39
CA PRO A 76 1.01 6.18 -8.66
C PRO A 76 2.20 7.16 -8.64
N GLY A 77 3.37 6.74 -9.13
CA GLY A 77 4.61 7.49 -8.98
C GLY A 77 5.24 7.23 -7.62
N THR A 78 5.96 8.22 -7.10
CA THR A 78 6.67 8.08 -5.82
C THR A 78 5.71 8.30 -4.66
N ILE A 79 5.58 7.30 -3.80
CA ILE A 79 4.85 7.38 -2.53
C ILE A 79 5.83 7.58 -1.36
N THR A 80 5.40 8.35 -0.35
CA THR A 80 6.16 8.67 0.88
C THR A 80 5.47 8.18 2.16
N GLN A 81 4.27 7.61 2.03
CA GLN A 81 3.50 7.06 3.15
C GLN A 81 2.72 5.82 2.73
N THR A 82 2.32 5.01 3.71
CA THR A 82 1.48 3.83 3.47
C THR A 82 0.18 4.25 2.78
N THR A 83 -0.10 3.58 1.66
CA THR A 83 -1.23 3.91 0.78
C THR A 83 -1.96 2.63 0.38
N TRP A 84 -3.29 2.68 0.37
CA TRP A 84 -4.18 1.59 0.00
C TRP A 84 -4.77 1.85 -1.39
N TYR A 85 -4.79 0.84 -2.24
CA TYR A 85 -5.27 0.94 -3.61
C TYR A 85 -6.37 -0.08 -3.90
N LYS A 86 -7.32 0.31 -4.73
CA LYS A 86 -8.34 -0.59 -5.29
C LYS A 86 -8.76 -0.13 -6.68
N ALA A 87 -9.45 -1.00 -7.39
CA ALA A 87 -10.09 -0.68 -8.66
C ALA A 87 -11.60 -0.85 -8.56
N VAL A 88 -12.34 0.02 -9.25
CA VAL A 88 -13.78 -0.09 -9.45
C VAL A 88 -14.04 -0.19 -10.94
N VAL A 89 -14.80 -1.20 -11.37
CA VAL A 89 -15.17 -1.39 -12.78
C VAL A 89 -16.61 -0.97 -12.98
N ILE A 90 -16.81 0.06 -13.80
CA ILE A 90 -18.09 0.75 -13.96
C ILE A 90 -18.69 0.43 -15.33
N CYS A 91 -19.95 0.00 -15.35
CA CYS A 91 -20.73 -0.30 -16.54
C CYS A 91 -22.10 0.40 -16.46
N GLY A 92 -22.17 1.65 -16.92
CA GLY A 92 -23.36 2.49 -16.74
C GLY A 92 -23.63 2.72 -15.25
N LEU A 93 -24.75 2.19 -14.75
CA LEU A 93 -25.16 2.33 -13.34
C LEU A 93 -24.65 1.21 -12.43
N ILE A 94 -24.01 0.18 -12.99
CA ILE A 94 -23.53 -0.98 -12.24
C ILE A 94 -22.04 -0.83 -12.01
N SER A 95 -21.59 -1.07 -10.78
CA SER A 95 -20.17 -1.09 -10.44
C SER A 95 -19.80 -2.36 -9.68
N ALA A 96 -18.57 -2.82 -9.87
CA ALA A 96 -17.96 -3.87 -9.06
C ALA A 96 -16.64 -3.34 -8.49
N THR A 97 -16.35 -3.64 -7.22
CA THR A 97 -15.13 -3.21 -6.52
C THR A 97 -14.20 -4.38 -6.29
N SER A 98 -12.89 -4.19 -6.52
CA SER A 98 -11.86 -5.21 -6.32
C SER A 98 -11.51 -5.38 -4.82
N ASN A 99 -10.56 -6.28 -4.53
CA ASN A 99 -9.83 -6.24 -3.26
C ASN A 99 -9.06 -4.91 -3.10
N VAL A 100 -8.72 -4.60 -1.84
CA VAL A 100 -7.82 -3.50 -1.49
C VAL A 100 -6.41 -4.05 -1.29
N VAL A 101 -5.42 -3.41 -1.89
CA VAL A 101 -3.99 -3.71 -1.70
C VAL A 101 -3.36 -2.61 -0.87
N GLN A 102 -2.67 -2.97 0.20
CA GLN A 102 -1.86 -2.05 0.99
C GLN A 102 -0.42 -2.03 0.47
N ILE A 103 0.12 -0.84 0.22
CA ILE A 103 1.53 -0.62 -0.02
C ILE A 103 2.09 0.13 1.19
N SER A 104 2.95 -0.52 1.95
CA SER A 104 3.50 0.01 3.21
C SER A 104 4.78 0.80 2.98
N VAL A 105 4.84 2.03 3.47
CA VAL A 105 6.07 2.83 3.49
C VAL A 105 6.52 2.97 4.94
N ASN A 106 7.67 2.38 5.25
CA ASN A 106 8.26 2.43 6.58
C ASN A 106 9.31 3.53 6.61
N ASN A 107 9.17 4.49 7.53
CA ASN A 107 10.08 5.61 7.67
C ASN A 107 10.71 5.61 9.07
N PRO A 108 11.79 4.81 9.31
CA PRO A 108 12.44 4.74 10.60
C PRO A 108 13.00 6.11 11.01
N SER A 109 12.73 6.50 12.24
CA SER A 109 13.23 7.72 12.87
C SER A 109 13.45 7.47 14.36
N ILE A 110 14.42 8.19 14.92
CA ILE A 110 14.64 8.28 16.36
C ILE A 110 13.75 9.40 16.88
N THR A 111 12.87 9.09 17.84
CA THR A 111 11.97 10.06 18.46
C THR A 111 12.58 10.68 19.71
N SER A 112 13.42 9.95 20.43
CA SER A 112 14.14 10.47 21.60
C SER A 112 15.41 9.65 21.91
N THR A 113 16.30 10.26 22.67
CA THR A 113 17.50 9.61 23.22
C THR A 113 17.62 9.87 24.71
N SER A 114 18.14 8.90 25.46
CA SER A 114 18.49 9.01 26.87
C SER A 114 20.01 9.08 26.99
N PRO A 115 20.60 10.29 27.09
CA PRO A 115 22.03 10.42 27.29
C PRO A 115 22.42 10.00 28.70
N ALA A 116 23.65 9.52 28.87
CA ALA A 116 24.24 9.25 30.16
C ALA A 116 25.67 9.80 30.19
N SER A 117 26.07 10.32 31.35
CA SER A 117 27.41 10.81 31.61
C SER A 117 27.92 10.24 32.93
N ARG A 118 29.24 10.18 33.06
CA ARG A 118 29.91 9.66 34.26
C ARG A 118 31.25 10.37 34.46
N CYS A 119 31.63 10.53 35.72
CA CYS A 119 32.99 10.92 36.10
C CYS A 119 33.79 9.69 36.54
N GLY A 120 35.05 9.60 36.11
CA GLY A 120 35.95 8.49 36.43
C GLY A 120 35.65 7.19 35.68
N ILE A 121 36.46 6.16 35.94
CA ILE A 121 36.46 4.91 35.17
C ILE A 121 35.13 4.15 35.25
N GLY A 122 34.60 3.71 34.12
CA GLY A 122 33.39 2.89 34.09
C GLY A 122 32.65 2.91 32.75
N THR A 123 31.48 2.30 32.70
CA THR A 123 30.61 2.26 31.52
C THR A 123 29.46 3.27 31.66
N VAL A 124 28.89 3.68 30.53
CA VAL A 124 27.62 4.42 30.48
C VAL A 124 26.62 3.67 29.62
N THR A 125 25.33 3.76 29.98
CA THR A 125 24.25 3.16 29.19
C THR A 125 23.44 4.26 28.54
N LEU A 126 23.45 4.26 27.21
CA LEU A 126 22.67 5.17 26.38
C LEU A 126 21.37 4.47 25.97
N GLY A 127 20.31 5.26 25.80
CA GLY A 127 19.01 4.78 25.30
C GLY A 127 18.57 5.54 24.06
N ALA A 128 17.84 4.87 23.17
CA ALA A 128 17.19 5.45 22.02
C ALA A 128 15.78 4.87 21.87
N THR A 129 14.82 5.74 21.56
CA THR A 129 13.43 5.36 21.25
C THR A 129 13.12 5.82 19.84
N GLY A 130 12.37 5.02 19.09
CA GLY A 130 12.03 5.28 17.70
C GLY A 130 11.02 4.27 17.18
N ASN A 131 10.60 4.41 15.93
CA ASN A 131 9.69 3.48 15.25
C ASN A 131 10.43 2.42 14.41
N GLY A 132 11.77 2.46 14.40
CA GLY A 132 12.62 1.45 13.73
C GLY A 132 12.71 0.15 14.52
N ILE A 133 13.02 -0.94 13.82
CA ILE A 133 13.22 -2.28 14.41
C ILE A 133 14.66 -2.45 14.90
N ILE A 134 15.62 -1.81 14.22
CA ILE A 134 17.05 -1.89 14.52
C ILE A 134 17.56 -0.48 14.79
N PHE A 135 18.20 -0.32 15.95
CA PHE A 135 18.89 0.90 16.36
C PHE A 135 20.39 0.64 16.24
N ASN A 136 21.07 1.45 15.45
CA ASN A 136 22.52 1.36 15.23
C ASN A 136 23.21 2.49 15.99
N TRP A 137 24.21 2.13 16.80
CA TRP A 137 25.03 3.08 17.56
C TRP A 137 26.34 3.32 16.83
N TYR A 138 26.73 4.59 16.73
CA TYR A 138 27.98 5.00 16.08
C TYR A 138 28.79 5.86 17.05
N ASP A 139 30.12 5.75 16.95
CA ASP A 139 31.09 6.53 17.73
C ASP A 139 31.54 7.82 17.03
N SER A 140 31.16 8.00 15.76
CA SER A 140 31.48 9.20 14.97
C SER A 140 30.45 9.46 13.87
N LEU A 141 30.39 10.71 13.40
CA LEU A 141 29.47 11.16 12.36
C LEU A 141 29.75 10.54 10.97
N SER A 142 30.96 10.02 10.75
CA SER A 142 31.38 9.45 9.47
C SER A 142 31.51 7.92 9.49
N SER A 143 31.30 7.28 10.64
CA SER A 143 31.37 5.82 10.73
C SER A 143 30.21 5.17 9.97
N LEU A 144 30.53 4.18 9.14
CA LEU A 144 29.55 3.34 8.45
C LEU A 144 29.32 2.00 9.15
N THR A 145 30.13 1.71 10.18
CA THR A 145 30.06 0.46 10.94
C THR A 145 29.54 0.75 12.34
N PRO A 146 28.41 0.17 12.75
CA PRO A 146 27.88 0.39 14.09
C PRO A 146 28.79 -0.26 15.14
N VAL A 147 29.00 0.44 16.25
CA VAL A 147 29.70 -0.08 17.44
C VAL A 147 28.78 -0.93 18.32
N GLY A 148 27.47 -0.89 18.07
CA GLY A 148 26.48 -1.70 18.77
C GLY A 148 25.10 -1.57 18.14
N THR A 149 24.20 -2.49 18.52
CA THR A 149 22.82 -2.53 18.06
C THR A 149 21.84 -2.72 19.21
N GLY A 150 20.66 -2.11 19.13
CA GLY A 150 19.57 -2.26 20.10
C GLY A 150 19.11 -0.92 20.69
N ALA A 151 17.92 -0.91 21.29
CA ALA A 151 17.34 0.30 21.88
C ALA A 151 18.19 0.89 23.02
N THR A 152 19.06 0.07 23.63
CA THR A 152 20.06 0.50 24.60
C THR A 152 21.45 0.09 24.16
N PHE A 153 22.45 0.90 24.50
CA PHE A 153 23.86 0.60 24.27
C PHE A 153 24.68 0.92 25.51
N THR A 154 25.37 -0.08 26.03
CA THR A 154 26.34 0.09 27.11
C THR A 154 27.72 0.21 26.48
N THR A 155 28.40 1.33 26.72
CA THR A 155 29.75 1.54 26.22
C THR A 155 30.72 0.51 26.84
N PRO A 156 31.85 0.20 26.18
CA PRO A 156 33.02 -0.33 26.87
C PRO A 156 33.46 0.58 28.03
N VAL A 157 34.32 0.07 28.90
CA VAL A 157 34.87 0.87 30.01
C VAL A 157 35.61 2.08 29.45
N ILE A 158 35.16 3.26 29.83
CA ILE A 158 35.78 4.55 29.53
C ILE A 158 36.75 4.84 30.66
N SER A 159 38.03 5.04 30.35
CA SER A 159 39.11 5.19 31.35
C SER A 159 39.97 6.45 31.16
N THR A 160 39.57 7.35 30.26
CA THR A 160 40.25 8.61 29.93
C THR A 160 39.35 9.78 30.29
#